data_AF-A0A1R4ABH4-F1
#
_entry.id   AF-A0A1R4ABH4-F1
#
_cell.length_a   1.000
_cell.length_b   1.000
_cell.length_c   1.000
_cell.angle_alpha   90.00
_cell.angle_beta   90.00
_cell.angle_gamma   90.00
#
_symmetry.space_group_name_H-M   'P 1'
#
loop_
_entity.id
_entity.type
_entity.pdbx_description
1 polymer ?
#
loop_
_entity_poly.entity_id
_entity_poly.type
_entity_poly.pdbx_seq_one_letter_code
_entity_poly.pdbx_strand_id
1 'polypeptide(L)'
;MIKNLFFSLKFSQNFFKNQSYLFSSVGPNDLKGGNVILHQGIYYEIITQRQFRQARAAAFYQVECMNLLTKKMGNLRFPVNAKIEKISLEKKNMLVQYLDKKEVLVVDENYEDKRIDLIHLEEYASLLEPGTELSVYMHQGNVLKVTVPGEIISKLRKAK
;
A
#
# COMPACT_ATOMS: atom_id res chain seq x y z
N MET A 1 17.85 -8.28 38.23
CA MET A 1 18.34 -7.87 36.90
C MET A 1 18.06 -8.86 35.75
N ILE A 2 17.63 -10.12 35.99
CA ILE A 2 17.54 -11.15 34.93
C ILE A 2 16.13 -11.32 34.28
N LYS A 3 15.06 -10.77 34.87
CA LYS A 3 13.69 -10.90 34.32
C LYS A 3 13.42 -10.08 33.05
N ASN A 4 14.17 -8.99 32.82
CA ASN A 4 13.97 -8.13 31.63
C ASN A 4 14.52 -8.73 30.34
N LEU A 5 15.48 -9.66 30.41
CA LEU A 5 16.12 -10.23 29.23
C LEU A 5 15.24 -11.30 28.55
N PHE A 6 14.51 -12.10 29.34
CA PHE A 6 13.61 -13.13 28.81
C PHE A 6 12.36 -12.55 28.13
N PHE A 7 11.86 -11.39 28.58
CA PHE A 7 10.74 -10.71 27.94
C PHE A 7 11.16 -10.10 26.59
N SER A 8 12.34 -9.49 26.53
CA SER A 8 12.93 -8.96 25.29
C SER A 8 13.15 -10.04 24.23
N LEU A 9 13.64 -11.23 24.62
CA LEU A 9 13.84 -12.34 23.69
C LEU A 9 12.52 -12.94 23.16
N LYS A 10 11.48 -13.11 23.99
CA LYS A 10 10.17 -13.56 23.51
C LYS A 10 9.46 -12.51 22.65
N PHE A 11 9.60 -11.22 22.98
CA PHE A 11 9.11 -10.11 22.17
C PHE A 11 9.78 -10.08 20.79
N SER A 12 11.10 -10.23 20.74
CA SER A 12 11.87 -10.33 19.49
C SER A 12 11.45 -11.53 18.63
N GLN A 13 11.27 -12.71 19.23
CA GLN A 13 10.90 -13.93 18.48
C GLN A 13 9.48 -13.87 17.90
N ASN A 14 8.53 -13.24 18.61
CA ASN A 14 7.17 -13.02 18.09
C ASN A 14 7.12 -11.87 17.05
N PHE A 15 7.96 -10.85 17.19
CA PHE A 15 8.10 -9.77 16.22
C PHE A 15 8.64 -10.27 14.87
N PHE A 16 9.64 -11.16 14.87
CA PHE A 16 10.13 -11.80 13.65
C PHE A 16 9.14 -12.81 13.05
N LYS A 17 8.40 -13.57 13.87
CA LYS A 17 7.36 -14.50 13.38
C LYS A 17 6.18 -13.80 12.71
N ASN A 18 5.78 -12.61 13.16
CA ASN A 18 4.67 -11.88 12.53
C ASN A 18 5.07 -11.19 11.22
N GLN A 19 6.36 -10.93 10.98
CA GLN A 19 6.83 -10.33 9.73
C GLN A 19 6.80 -11.31 8.55
N SER A 20 7.05 -12.61 8.77
CA SER A 20 7.10 -13.59 7.68
C SER A 20 5.77 -13.81 6.95
N TYR A 21 4.62 -13.44 7.55
CA TYR A 21 3.30 -13.59 6.92
C TYR A 21 2.85 -12.38 6.09
N LEU A 22 3.51 -11.23 6.25
CA LEU A 22 3.18 -10.00 5.54
C LEU A 22 3.96 -9.84 4.24
N PHE A 23 5.03 -10.62 4.07
CA PHE A 23 5.86 -10.62 2.87
C PHE A 23 5.83 -11.98 2.18
N SER A 24 5.80 -11.96 0.86
CA SER A 24 5.97 -13.13 0.02
C SER A 24 6.97 -12.83 -1.09
N SER A 25 7.91 -13.75 -1.32
CA SER A 25 8.87 -13.64 -2.41
C SER A 25 8.21 -14.13 -3.70
N VAL A 26 8.17 -13.28 -4.72
CA VAL A 26 7.62 -13.60 -6.05
C VAL A 26 8.59 -13.27 -7.18
N GLY A 27 8.44 -13.91 -8.33
CA GLY A 27 9.16 -13.52 -9.53
C GLY A 27 8.53 -12.31 -10.22
N PRO A 28 9.25 -11.58 -11.09
CA PRO A 28 8.70 -10.44 -11.82
C PRO A 28 7.52 -10.81 -12.72
N ASN A 29 7.52 -12.05 -13.24
CA ASN A 29 6.44 -12.57 -14.09
C ASN A 29 5.10 -12.72 -13.34
N ASP A 30 5.16 -12.91 -12.02
CA ASP A 30 3.99 -13.13 -11.16
C ASP A 30 3.40 -11.80 -10.65
N LEU A 31 4.03 -10.68 -10.97
CA LEU A 31 3.50 -9.35 -10.63
C LEU A 31 2.27 -9.05 -11.46
N LYS A 32 1.21 -8.60 -10.77
CA LYS A 32 -0.06 -8.18 -11.35
C LYS A 32 -0.36 -6.76 -10.89
N GLY A 33 -1.17 -6.03 -11.67
CA GLY A 33 -1.68 -4.72 -11.28
C GLY A 33 -2.36 -4.80 -9.91
N GLY A 34 -2.11 -3.81 -9.06
CA GLY A 34 -2.60 -3.75 -7.68
C GLY A 34 -1.75 -4.48 -6.64
N ASN A 35 -0.79 -5.33 -7.06
CA ASN A 35 0.19 -5.88 -6.11
C ASN A 35 1.00 -4.74 -5.49
N VAL A 36 1.31 -4.83 -4.21
CA VAL A 36 2.24 -3.91 -3.55
C VAL A 36 3.56 -4.61 -3.27
N ILE A 37 4.67 -3.95 -3.58
CA ILE A 37 6.02 -4.45 -3.34
C ILE A 37 6.83 -3.48 -2.49
N LEU A 38 7.82 -4.01 -1.77
CA LEU A 38 8.86 -3.22 -1.13
C LEU A 38 10.12 -3.29 -1.99
N HIS A 39 10.60 -2.15 -2.46
CA HIS A 39 11.85 -2.08 -3.20
C HIS A 39 12.69 -0.92 -2.69
N GLN A 40 13.90 -1.23 -2.20
CA GLN A 40 14.83 -0.23 -1.65
C GLN A 40 14.20 0.63 -0.54
N GLY A 41 13.36 0.03 0.31
CA GLY A 41 12.66 0.72 1.39
C GLY A 41 11.45 1.55 0.96
N ILE A 42 11.08 1.53 -0.32
CA ILE A 42 9.94 2.27 -0.86
C ILE A 42 8.83 1.31 -1.27
N TYR A 43 7.60 1.67 -0.90
CA TYR A 43 6.39 0.94 -1.28
C TYR A 43 5.93 1.35 -2.68
N TYR A 44 5.76 0.36 -3.55
CA TYR A 44 5.25 0.55 -4.89
C TYR A 44 4.00 -0.28 -5.13
N GLU A 45 2.96 0.34 -5.66
CA GLU A 45 1.85 -0.38 -6.27
C GLU A 45 2.14 -0.64 -7.74
N ILE A 46 2.05 -1.89 -8.15
CA ILE A 46 2.27 -2.30 -9.53
C ILE A 46 1.07 -1.86 -10.37
N ILE A 47 1.37 -1.25 -11.51
CA ILE A 47 0.37 -0.93 -12.54
C ILE A 47 0.39 -2.04 -13.59
N THR A 48 1.56 -2.30 -14.18
CA THR A 48 1.75 -3.37 -15.16
C THR A 48 3.20 -3.81 -15.23
N GLN A 49 3.46 -4.96 -15.86
CA GLN A 49 4.80 -5.48 -16.11
C GLN A 49 4.93 -6.00 -17.54
N ARG A 50 6.14 -5.89 -18.11
CA ARG A 50 6.46 -6.43 -19.42
C ARG A 50 7.88 -6.99 -19.47
N GLN A 51 8.02 -8.19 -20.03
CA GLN A 51 9.33 -8.76 -20.32
C GLN A 51 9.90 -8.17 -21.62
N PHE A 52 11.16 -7.74 -21.57
CA PHE A 52 11.95 -7.32 -22.73
C PHE A 52 13.06 -8.35 -22.99
N ARG A 53 13.21 -8.73 -24.26
CA ARG A 53 14.29 -9.58 -24.75
C ARG A 53 15.02 -8.82 -25.86
N GLN A 54 16.30 -8.54 -25.69
CA GLN A 54 17.15 -8.01 -26.76
C GLN A 54 18.06 -9.13 -27.26
N ALA A 55 18.33 -9.16 -28.56
CA ALA A 55 19.04 -10.28 -29.20
C ALA A 55 20.38 -10.65 -28.54
N ARG A 56 21.13 -9.65 -28.05
CA ARG A 56 22.46 -9.84 -27.44
C ARG A 56 22.56 -9.35 -25.98
N ALA A 57 21.44 -9.00 -25.35
CA ALA A 57 21.45 -8.54 -23.96
C ALA A 57 20.59 -9.44 -23.06
N ALA A 58 20.90 -9.47 -21.76
CA ALA A 58 20.13 -10.22 -20.79
C ALA A 58 18.67 -9.71 -20.77
N ALA A 59 17.72 -10.65 -20.75
CA ALA A 59 16.31 -10.32 -20.64
C ALA A 59 16.01 -9.70 -19.26
N PHE A 60 15.03 -8.80 -19.24
CA PHE A 60 14.58 -8.13 -18.01
C PHE A 60 13.08 -7.85 -18.06
N TYR A 61 12.51 -7.57 -16.89
CA TYR A 61 11.16 -7.05 -16.77
C TYR A 61 11.21 -5.55 -16.50
N GLN A 62 10.46 -4.79 -17.28
CA GLN A 62 10.13 -3.41 -16.92
C GLN A 62 8.78 -3.42 -16.22
N VAL A 63 8.74 -2.82 -15.04
CA VAL A 63 7.56 -2.78 -14.19
C VAL A 63 7.15 -1.33 -14.01
N GLU A 64 6.00 -0.97 -14.56
CA GLU A 64 5.37 0.31 -14.32
C GLU A 64 4.66 0.28 -12.97
N CYS A 65 4.92 1.29 -12.14
CA CYS A 65 4.45 1.32 -10.77
C CYS A 65 4.24 2.73 -10.27
N MET A 66 3.45 2.86 -9.20
CA MET A 66 3.23 4.11 -8.48
C MET A 66 3.90 4.03 -7.10
N ASN A 67 4.68 5.04 -6.76
CA ASN A 67 5.18 5.22 -5.40
C ASN A 67 4.00 5.55 -4.47
N LEU A 68 3.75 4.73 -3.46
CA LEU A 68 2.57 4.88 -2.60
C LEU A 68 2.64 6.06 -1.63
N LEU A 69 3.85 6.54 -1.31
CA LEU A 69 4.06 7.73 -0.47
C LEU A 69 3.91 9.02 -1.27
N THR A 70 4.53 9.10 -2.45
CA THR A 70 4.56 10.35 -3.23
C THR A 70 3.49 10.43 -4.31
N LYS A 71 2.77 9.33 -4.57
CA LYS A 71 1.80 9.15 -5.67
C LYS A 71 2.36 9.45 -7.06
N LYS A 72 3.68 9.29 -7.24
CA LYS A 72 4.35 9.51 -8.52
C LYS A 72 4.49 8.20 -9.28
N MET A 73 4.17 8.24 -10.57
CA MET A 73 4.41 7.14 -11.50
C MET A 73 5.91 6.97 -11.77
N GLY A 74 6.33 5.74 -11.99
CA GLY A 74 7.72 5.39 -12.24
C GLY A 74 7.87 4.03 -12.90
N ASN A 75 9.11 3.68 -13.22
CA ASN A 75 9.47 2.40 -13.82
C ASN A 75 10.62 1.77 -13.04
N LEU A 76 10.47 0.50 -12.67
CA LEU A 76 11.52 -0.34 -12.10
C LEU A 76 11.95 -1.40 -13.12
N ARG A 77 13.21 -1.84 -13.02
CA ARG A 77 13.74 -2.91 -13.86
C ARG A 77 14.23 -4.06 -13.01
N PHE A 78 13.78 -5.27 -13.34
CA PHE A 78 14.16 -6.48 -12.63
C PHE A 78 14.75 -7.50 -13.59
N PRO A 79 15.87 -8.16 -13.25
CA PRO A 79 16.30 -9.38 -13.90
C PRO A 79 15.20 -10.45 -13.89
N VAL A 80 15.17 -11.33 -14.90
CA VAL A 80 14.14 -12.38 -15.01
C VAL A 80 14.08 -13.30 -13.78
N ASN A 81 15.23 -13.57 -13.14
CA ASN A 81 15.35 -14.42 -11.96
C ASN A 81 15.32 -13.64 -10.63
N ALA A 82 14.97 -12.36 -10.65
CA ALA A 82 14.88 -11.56 -9.43
C ALA A 82 13.83 -12.14 -8.47
N LYS A 83 14.12 -12.03 -7.17
CA LYS A 83 13.13 -12.25 -6.12
C LYS A 83 12.65 -10.90 -5.62
N ILE A 84 11.35 -10.67 -5.71
CA ILE A 84 10.71 -9.41 -5.34
C ILE A 84 9.88 -9.64 -4.09
N GLU A 85 10.03 -8.75 -3.11
CA GLU A 85 9.27 -8.76 -1.87
C GLU A 85 7.88 -8.15 -2.11
N LYS A 86 6.89 -9.01 -2.29
CA LYS A 86 5.48 -8.61 -2.36
C LYS A 86 4.88 -8.55 -0.97
N ILE A 87 4.16 -7.48 -0.69
CA ILE A 87 3.53 -7.21 0.60
C ILE A 87 2.04 -7.56 0.53
N SER A 88 1.55 -8.20 1.59
CA SER A 88 0.13 -8.35 1.88
C SER A 88 -0.32 -7.15 2.71
N LEU A 89 -1.27 -6.39 2.17
CA LEU A 89 -1.86 -5.24 2.87
C LEU A 89 -3.03 -5.69 3.75
N GLU A 90 -3.09 -5.15 4.96
CA GLU A 90 -4.27 -5.20 5.80
C GLU A 90 -5.30 -4.23 5.25
N LYS A 91 -6.53 -4.69 5.01
CA LYS A 91 -7.64 -3.84 4.58
C LYS A 91 -8.58 -3.62 5.75
N LYS A 92 -8.82 -2.37 6.12
CA LYS A 92 -9.89 -1.98 7.05
C LYS A 92 -10.90 -1.08 6.33
N ASN A 93 -12.17 -1.26 6.64
CA ASN A 93 -13.20 -0.31 6.25
C ASN A 93 -13.34 0.73 7.38
N MET A 94 -13.37 2.01 7.04
CA MET A 94 -13.44 3.11 8.00
C MET A 94 -14.41 4.17 7.52
N LEU A 95 -15.15 4.80 8.42
CA LEU A 95 -16.09 5.86 8.12
C LEU A 95 -15.43 7.23 8.28
N VAL A 96 -15.61 8.12 7.30
CA VAL A 96 -15.20 9.53 7.43
C VAL A 96 -15.99 10.18 8.55
N GLN A 97 -15.31 10.77 9.53
CA GLN A 97 -15.96 11.63 10.52
C GLN A 97 -16.00 13.07 10.04
N TYR A 98 -14.83 13.64 9.73
CA TYR A 98 -14.70 15.00 9.21
C TYR A 98 -13.40 15.17 8.44
N LEU A 99 -13.36 16.20 7.62
CA LEU A 99 -12.17 16.63 6.90
C LEU A 99 -11.56 17.84 7.60
N ASP A 100 -10.24 17.83 7.75
CA ASP A 100 -9.45 19.00 8.11
C ASP A 100 -8.66 19.49 6.86
N LYS A 101 -7.87 20.55 7.00
CA LYS A 101 -7.15 21.18 5.88
C LYS A 101 -6.12 20.28 5.18
N LYS A 102 -5.57 19.29 5.90
CA LYS A 102 -4.47 18.43 5.41
C LYS A 102 -4.74 16.95 5.58
N GLU A 103 -5.73 16.58 6.39
CA GLU A 103 -5.99 15.20 6.77
C GLU A 103 -7.50 14.96 6.85
N VAL A 104 -7.92 13.71 6.68
CA VAL A 104 -9.27 13.24 7.02
C VAL A 104 -9.20 12.41 8.30
N LEU A 105 -10.14 12.65 9.21
CA LEU A 105 -10.34 11.77 10.36
C LEU A 105 -11.35 10.68 9.97
N VAL A 106 -10.94 9.43 10.17
CA VAL A 106 -11.77 8.26 9.93
C VAL A 106 -11.84 7.41 11.18
N VAL A 107 -12.89 6.62 11.33
CA VAL A 107 -13.09 5.71 12.46
C VAL A 107 -13.40 4.31 11.96
N ASP A 108 -12.85 3.31 12.61
CA ASP A 108 -13.17 1.92 12.32
C ASP A 108 -14.36 1.40 13.14
N GLU A 109 -14.75 0.14 12.93
CA GLU A 109 -15.85 -0.51 13.64
C GLU A 109 -15.64 -0.65 15.16
N ASN A 110 -14.38 -0.58 15.62
CA ASN A 110 -14.01 -0.65 17.03
C ASN A 110 -13.88 0.74 17.68
N TYR A 111 -14.33 1.79 16.98
CA TYR A 111 -14.19 3.19 17.41
C TYR A 111 -12.73 3.64 17.55
N GLU A 112 -11.80 3.01 16.81
CA GLU A 112 -10.43 3.49 16.71
C GLU A 112 -10.33 4.58 15.64
N ASP A 113 -9.96 5.78 16.07
CA ASP A 113 -9.75 6.92 15.18
C ASP A 113 -8.41 6.84 14.45
N LYS A 114 -8.40 7.28 13.20
CA LYS A 114 -7.18 7.41 12.40
C LYS A 114 -7.20 8.67 11.56
N ARG A 115 -6.04 9.34 11.50
CA ARG A 115 -5.81 10.46 10.59
C ARG A 115 -5.12 9.97 9.33
N ILE A 116 -5.64 10.38 8.18
CA ILE A 116 -5.11 10.03 6.87
C ILE A 116 -4.80 11.32 6.11
N ASP A 117 -3.57 11.45 5.63
CA ASP A 117 -3.16 12.57 4.78
C ASP A 117 -3.98 12.58 3.47
N LEU A 118 -4.48 13.76 3.08
CA LEU A 118 -5.27 13.95 1.87
C LEU A 118 -4.51 13.51 0.59
N ILE A 119 -3.18 13.40 0.62
CA ILE A 119 -2.40 12.84 -0.50
C ILE A 119 -2.85 11.41 -0.88
N HIS A 120 -3.39 10.64 0.06
CA HIS A 120 -3.90 9.29 -0.21
C HIS A 120 -5.29 9.29 -0.86
N LEU A 121 -5.97 10.43 -0.90
CA LEU A 121 -7.32 10.60 -1.45
C LEU A 121 -7.33 11.30 -2.81
N GLU A 122 -6.20 11.85 -3.25
CA GLU A 122 -6.02 12.47 -4.57
C GLU A 122 -7.13 13.47 -4.89
N GLU A 123 -7.82 13.31 -6.03
CA GLU A 123 -8.91 14.19 -6.47
C GLU A 123 -10.26 13.91 -5.77
N TYR A 124 -10.37 12.85 -4.98
CA TYR A 124 -11.62 12.49 -4.30
C TYR A 124 -11.83 13.25 -2.99
N ALA A 125 -10.78 13.84 -2.43
CA ALA A 125 -10.81 14.53 -1.13
C ALA A 125 -11.96 15.54 -1.02
N SER A 126 -12.22 16.33 -2.07
CA SER A 126 -13.26 17.37 -2.07
C SER A 126 -14.70 16.82 -2.14
N LEU A 127 -14.87 15.53 -2.41
CA LEU A 127 -16.17 14.89 -2.56
C LEU A 127 -16.57 14.05 -1.35
N LEU A 128 -15.69 13.96 -0.34
CA LEU A 128 -15.96 13.18 0.85
C LEU A 128 -16.91 13.94 1.78
N GLU A 129 -17.92 13.22 2.24
CA GLU A 129 -18.89 13.69 3.22
C GLU A 129 -18.76 12.83 4.50
N PRO A 130 -19.08 13.36 5.69
CA PRO A 130 -19.20 12.55 6.91
C PRO A 130 -20.09 11.32 6.67
N GLY A 131 -19.65 10.15 7.15
CA GLY A 131 -20.29 8.86 6.93
C GLY A 131 -19.86 8.14 5.64
N THR A 132 -19.01 8.74 4.79
CA THR A 132 -18.46 8.04 3.62
C THR A 132 -17.59 6.86 4.08
N GLU A 133 -17.86 5.65 3.58
CA GLU A 133 -17.04 4.47 3.87
C GLU A 133 -15.80 4.43 2.98
N LEU A 134 -14.61 4.39 3.58
CA LEU A 134 -13.33 4.27 2.90
C LEU A 134 -12.73 2.89 3.15
N SER A 135 -12.14 2.30 2.12
CA SER A 135 -11.28 1.13 2.27
C SER A 135 -9.84 1.60 2.44
N VAL A 136 -9.31 1.43 3.65
CA VAL A 136 -7.97 1.84 4.06
C VAL A 136 -7.04 0.63 4.06
N TYR A 137 -6.00 0.69 3.24
CA TYR A 137 -5.00 -0.36 3.10
C TYR A 137 -3.72 0.02 3.83
N MET A 138 -3.28 -0.85 4.73
CA MET A 138 -2.21 -0.60 5.65
C MET A 138 -1.17 -1.71 5.64
N HIS A 139 0.05 -1.35 6.05
CA HIS A 139 1.08 -2.31 6.38
C HIS A 139 1.78 -1.86 7.67
N GLN A 140 1.77 -2.72 8.69
CA GLN A 140 2.35 -2.42 10.02
C GLN A 140 1.82 -1.11 10.62
N GLY A 141 0.51 -0.86 10.46
CA GLY A 141 -0.14 0.35 10.95
C GLY A 141 0.06 1.60 10.08
N ASN A 142 0.92 1.58 9.06
CA ASN A 142 1.11 2.70 8.14
C ASN A 142 0.08 2.63 7.01
N VAL A 143 -0.62 3.73 6.74
CA VAL A 143 -1.56 3.84 5.62
C VAL A 143 -0.77 4.00 4.32
N LEU A 144 -1.02 3.12 3.36
CA LEU A 144 -0.32 3.14 2.07
C LEU A 144 -1.27 3.53 0.93
N LYS A 145 -2.52 3.07 1.00
CA LYS A 145 -3.51 3.28 -0.03
C LYS A 145 -4.89 3.44 0.58
N VAL A 146 -5.70 4.30 -0.01
CA VAL A 146 -7.11 4.46 0.30
C VAL A 146 -7.90 4.35 -0.99
N THR A 147 -9.03 3.66 -0.96
CA THR A 147 -9.98 3.64 -2.08
C THR A 147 -11.33 4.12 -1.60
N VAL A 148 -11.97 4.94 -2.43
CA VAL A 148 -13.31 5.49 -2.19
C VAL A 148 -14.39 4.59 -2.81
N PRO A 149 -15.65 4.67 -2.37
CA PRO A 149 -16.77 3.97 -2.98
C PRO A 149 -17.01 4.38 -4.43
N GLY A 150 -17.59 3.48 -5.21
CA GLY A 150 -17.92 3.73 -6.62
C GLY A 150 -18.83 4.94 -6.84
N GLU A 151 -19.67 5.28 -5.86
CA GLU A 151 -20.54 6.46 -5.92
C GLU A 151 -19.75 7.77 -5.96
N ILE A 152 -18.66 7.87 -5.18
CA ILE A 152 -17.76 9.04 -5.19
C ILE A 152 -17.04 9.16 -6.53
N ILE A 153 -16.58 8.02 -7.08
CA ILE A 153 -15.97 7.97 -8.42
C ILE A 153 -16.96 8.44 -9.49
N SER A 154 -18.24 8.06 -9.37
CA SER A 154 -19.30 8.48 -10.28
C SER A 154 -19.61 9.98 -10.16
N LYS A 155 -19.68 10.52 -8.94
CA LYS A 155 -19.85 11.97 -8.69
C LYS A 155 -18.74 12.78 -9.37
N LEU A 156 -17.48 12.35 -9.21
CA LEU A 156 -16.34 13.03 -9.84
C LEU A 156 -16.45 13.07 -11.37
N ARG A 157 -16.83 11.96 -12.01
CA ARG A 157 -16.97 11.89 -13.48
C ARG A 157 -18.05 12.81 -14.03
N LYS A 158 -19.11 13.10 -13.26
CA LYS A 158 -20.18 14.03 -13.66
C LYS A 158 -19.81 15.50 -13.46
N ALA A 159 -18.85 15.78 -12.59
CA ALA A 159 -18.41 17.14 -12.28
C ALA A 159 -17.36 17.68 -13.27
N LYS A 160 -16.75 16.80 -14.07
CA LYS A 160 -15.86 17.13 -15.20
C LYS A 160 -16.65 17.19 -16.49
#